data_AF-A0A377B4Q9-F1
#
_entry.id   AF-A0A377B4Q9-F1
#
_cell.length_a   1.000
_cell.length_b   1.000
_cell.length_c   1.000
_cell.angle_alpha   90.00
_cell.angle_beta   90.00
_cell.angle_gamma   90.00
#
_symmetry.space_group_name_H-M   'P 1'
#
loop_
_entity.id
_entity.type
_entity.pdbx_description
1 polymer ?
#
loop_
_entity_poly.entity_id
_entity_poly.type
_entity_poly.pdbx_seq_one_letter_code
_entity_poly.pdbx_strand_id
1 'polypeptide(L)'
;MPPHDYQSTLSDYIVVQFDGAGSVNEDPTAQNLKYHITGLENIRVLDCSVNFSISPETQVIDFGKFNLLDIRRHTMSKTFSIKTTKSQNDQCTDGFKVSSSFYTEETLVEEDKALLIGNGLKLRLLDEKRLALYLQ
;
A
#
# COMPACT_ATOMS: atom_id res chain seq x y z
N MET A 1 -6.82 7.15 -20.19
CA MET A 1 -7.35 6.22 -19.17
C MET A 1 -8.81 5.95 -19.50
N PRO A 2 -9.30 4.70 -19.39
CA PRO A 2 -10.72 4.41 -19.57
C PRO A 2 -11.58 5.25 -18.60
N PRO A 3 -12.81 5.62 -18.98
CA PRO A 3 -13.74 6.32 -18.09
C PRO A 3 -14.17 5.45 -16.91
N HIS A 4 -14.66 6.09 -15.83
CA HIS A 4 -15.24 5.40 -14.67
C HIS A 4 -16.35 4.43 -15.11
N ASP A 5 -16.37 3.24 -14.50
CA ASP A 5 -17.24 2.10 -14.86
C ASP A 5 -17.05 1.55 -16.27
N TYR A 6 -15.92 1.82 -16.93
CA TYR A 6 -15.58 1.13 -18.16
C TYR A 6 -15.57 -0.38 -17.92
N GLN A 7 -16.55 -1.04 -18.53
CA GLN A 7 -16.53 -2.47 -18.72
C GLN A 7 -15.96 -2.69 -20.11
N SER A 8 -14.90 -3.49 -20.16
CA SER A 8 -14.37 -3.92 -21.44
C SER A 8 -15.45 -4.68 -22.20
N THR A 9 -15.75 -4.22 -23.42
CA THR A 9 -16.59 -4.92 -24.40
C THR A 9 -15.77 -5.88 -25.26
N LEU A 10 -14.45 -5.96 -25.01
CA LEU A 10 -13.53 -6.81 -25.73
C LEU A 10 -13.72 -8.25 -25.24
N SER A 11 -14.42 -9.07 -26.01
CA SER A 11 -14.65 -10.48 -25.66
C SER A 11 -13.54 -11.40 -26.20
N ASP A 12 -13.05 -11.12 -27.41
CA ASP A 12 -11.99 -11.84 -28.11
C ASP A 12 -11.06 -10.82 -28.79
N TYR A 13 -9.76 -10.98 -28.58
CA TYR A 13 -8.73 -10.12 -29.16
C TYR A 13 -7.50 -10.92 -29.59
N ILE A 14 -7.05 -10.71 -30.83
CA ILE A 14 -5.85 -11.33 -31.37
C ILE A 14 -4.65 -10.46 -31.00
N VAL A 15 -3.76 -10.99 -30.17
CA VAL A 15 -2.54 -10.28 -29.73
C VAL A 15 -1.37 -10.57 -30.66
N VAL A 16 -1.30 -11.78 -31.20
CA VAL A 16 -0.23 -12.22 -32.11
C VAL A 16 -0.82 -13.04 -33.24
N GLN A 17 -0.34 -12.80 -34.45
CA GLN A 17 -0.63 -13.62 -35.62
C GLN A 17 0.68 -14.02 -36.30
N PHE A 18 0.88 -15.32 -36.52
CA PHE A 18 1.95 -15.83 -37.36
C PHE A 18 1.40 -15.98 -38.77
N ASP A 19 1.72 -15.02 -39.62
CA ASP A 19 1.36 -14.99 -41.03
C ASP A 19 2.61 -15.15 -41.89
N GLY A 20 2.56 -16.03 -42.89
CA GLY A 20 3.70 -16.40 -43.73
C GLY A 20 4.20 -15.28 -44.64
N ALA A 21 3.39 -14.25 -44.92
CA ALA A 21 3.80 -13.01 -45.59
C ALA A 21 2.67 -11.95 -45.58
N GLY A 22 2.95 -10.73 -45.13
CA GLY A 22 2.03 -9.58 -45.20
C GLY A 22 1.77 -8.90 -43.85
N SER A 23 0.80 -7.98 -43.82
CA SER A 23 0.23 -7.42 -42.59
C SER A 23 -0.73 -8.41 -41.92
N VAL A 24 -1.32 -8.05 -40.78
CA VAL A 24 -2.37 -8.84 -40.13
C VAL A 24 -3.47 -9.19 -41.14
N ASN A 25 -3.61 -10.47 -41.44
CA ASN A 25 -4.67 -10.99 -42.29
C ASN A 25 -5.97 -11.18 -41.49
N GLU A 26 -6.95 -10.36 -41.83
CA GLU A 26 -8.27 -10.30 -41.20
C GLU A 26 -9.27 -11.30 -41.81
N ASP A 27 -8.89 -12.05 -42.86
CA ASP A 27 -9.75 -13.07 -43.47
C ASP A 27 -10.03 -14.20 -42.45
N PRO A 28 -11.30 -14.43 -42.08
CA PRO A 28 -11.67 -15.47 -41.11
C PRO A 28 -11.44 -16.90 -41.62
N THR A 29 -11.22 -17.07 -42.93
CA THR A 29 -10.98 -18.37 -43.57
C THR A 29 -9.49 -18.67 -43.77
N ALA A 30 -8.62 -17.70 -43.49
CA ALA A 30 -7.17 -17.87 -43.59
C ALA A 30 -6.63 -18.82 -42.51
N GLN A 31 -5.79 -19.77 -42.91
CA GLN A 31 -5.19 -20.77 -42.01
C GLN A 31 -3.96 -20.21 -41.27
N ASN A 32 -4.15 -19.12 -40.52
CA ASN A 32 -3.09 -18.49 -39.74
C ASN A 32 -3.11 -18.94 -38.28
N LEU A 33 -1.93 -19.10 -37.66
CA LEU A 33 -1.84 -19.34 -36.23
C LEU A 33 -2.01 -18.01 -35.50
N LYS A 34 -3.09 -17.87 -34.73
CA LYS A 34 -3.44 -16.68 -33.96
C LYS A 34 -3.41 -16.99 -32.46
N TYR A 35 -2.80 -16.11 -31.67
CA TYR A 35 -2.88 -16.16 -30.22
C TYR A 35 -4.01 -15.23 -29.76
N HIS A 36 -5.13 -15.85 -29.36
CA HIS A 36 -6.33 -15.17 -28.90
C HIS A 36 -6.34 -15.05 -27.39
N ILE A 37 -6.76 -13.90 -26.89
CA ILE A 37 -7.17 -13.74 -25.50
C ILE A 37 -8.68 -13.55 -25.50
N THR A 38 -9.38 -14.52 -24.90
CA THR A 38 -10.84 -14.49 -24.71
C THR A 38 -11.20 -14.21 -23.26
N GLY A 39 -12.42 -13.75 -23.00
CA GLY A 39 -12.91 -13.52 -21.63
C GLY A 39 -12.41 -12.22 -21.01
N LEU A 40 -12.07 -11.24 -21.85
CA LEU A 40 -11.75 -9.87 -21.42
C LEU A 40 -13.01 -9.00 -21.23
N GLU A 41 -14.20 -9.60 -21.31
CA GLU A 41 -15.49 -8.94 -21.09
C GLU A 41 -15.71 -8.68 -19.59
N ASN A 42 -16.30 -7.53 -19.25
CA ASN A 42 -16.66 -7.14 -17.87
C ASN A 42 -15.49 -6.93 -16.89
N ILE A 43 -14.26 -6.74 -17.37
CA ILE A 43 -13.16 -6.28 -16.51
C ILE A 43 -13.46 -4.84 -16.04
N ARG A 44 -13.57 -4.64 -14.72
CA ARG A 44 -13.73 -3.33 -14.08
C ARG A 44 -12.42 -2.91 -13.41
N VAL A 45 -11.91 -1.75 -13.76
CA VAL A 45 -10.74 -1.15 -13.11
C VAL A 45 -11.24 -0.26 -11.97
N LEU A 46 -10.68 -0.43 -10.77
CA LEU A 46 -10.97 0.46 -9.65
C LEU A 46 -10.13 1.74 -9.78
N ASP A 47 -10.79 2.87 -9.87
CA ASP A 47 -10.25 4.24 -9.94
C ASP A 47 -10.21 4.93 -8.57
N CYS A 48 -10.16 4.13 -7.51
CA CYS A 48 -10.00 4.59 -6.14
C CYS A 48 -8.52 4.83 -5.80
N SER A 49 -8.22 5.93 -5.11
CA SER A 49 -6.87 6.24 -4.62
C SER A 49 -6.83 6.47 -3.11
N VAL A 50 -5.64 6.27 -2.54
CA VAL A 50 -5.36 6.47 -1.13
C VAL A 50 -4.19 7.42 -1.00
N ASN A 51 -4.38 8.48 -0.23
CA ASN A 51 -3.32 9.41 0.11
C ASN A 51 -2.89 9.20 1.56
N PHE A 52 -1.59 9.04 1.78
CA PHE A 52 -0.99 8.96 3.11
C PHE A 52 -0.31 10.29 3.44
N SER A 53 -0.59 10.82 4.62
CA SER A 53 0.06 11.98 5.19
C SER A 53 0.74 11.55 6.48
N ILE A 54 2.07 11.66 6.53
CA ILE A 54 2.88 11.28 7.69
C ILE A 54 3.50 12.55 8.28
N SER A 55 3.40 12.71 9.60
CA SER A 55 4.07 13.77 10.34
C SER A 55 5.01 13.16 11.39
N PRO A 56 6.27 13.62 11.48
CA PRO A 56 6.89 14.68 10.68
C PRO A 56 7.08 14.26 9.21
N GLU A 57 7.12 15.22 8.30
CA GLU A 57 7.28 14.96 6.86
C GLU A 57 8.60 14.26 6.52
N THR A 58 9.62 14.42 7.38
CA THR A 58 10.89 13.70 7.28
C THR A 58 10.75 12.20 7.49
N GLN A 59 9.63 11.75 8.07
CA GLN A 59 9.36 10.36 8.46
C GLN A 59 10.38 9.80 9.48
N VAL A 60 11.14 10.70 10.12
CA VAL A 60 12.13 10.36 11.14
C VAL A 60 11.66 10.91 12.48
N ILE A 61 11.48 10.01 13.44
CA ILE A 61 11.17 10.36 14.82
C ILE A 61 12.47 10.50 15.61
N ASP A 62 13.00 11.72 15.66
CA ASP A 62 14.21 12.01 16.41
C ASP A 62 13.90 12.27 17.89
N PHE A 63 14.35 11.35 18.74
CA PHE A 63 14.28 11.46 20.20
C PHE A 63 15.31 12.44 20.78
N GLY A 64 16.24 12.92 19.97
CA GLY A 64 17.36 13.76 20.37
C GLY A 64 18.44 12.97 21.11
N LYS A 65 19.38 13.71 21.70
CA LYS A 65 20.41 13.15 22.57
C LYS A 65 19.97 13.23 24.02
N PHE A 66 20.13 12.14 24.74
CA PHE A 66 19.84 12.03 26.16
C PHE A 66 20.92 11.18 26.82
N ASN A 67 21.12 11.37 28.12
CA ASN A 67 22.11 10.65 28.91
C ASN A 67 21.44 9.72 29.94
N LEU A 68 22.26 9.03 30.74
CA LEU A 68 21.80 8.10 31.76
C LEU A 68 20.93 8.74 32.85
N LEU A 69 21.16 10.01 33.18
CA LEU A 69 20.32 10.73 34.16
C LEU A 69 18.95 11.04 33.57
N ASP A 70 18.89 11.40 32.29
CA ASP A 70 17.64 11.73 31.61
C ASP A 70 16.72 10.51 31.58
N ILE A 71 17.22 9.36 31.10
CA ILE A 71 16.44 8.11 31.01
C ILE A 71 16.00 7.55 32.37
N ARG A 72 16.75 7.85 33.45
CA ARG A 72 16.37 7.46 34.82
C ARG A 72 15.27 8.32 35.41
N ARG A 73 15.20 9.59 35.01
CA ARG A 73 14.22 10.56 35.52
C ARG A 73 12.90 10.40 34.81
N HIS A 74 12.96 10.24 33.50
CA HIS A 74 11.80 10.04 32.69
C HIS A 74 12.19 9.35 31.39
N THR A 75 11.18 8.73 30.86
CA THR A 75 10.97 8.50 29.45
C THR A 75 11.29 9.62 28.49
N MET A 76 11.71 9.27 27.28
CA MET A 76 11.64 10.17 26.13
C MET A 76 10.46 9.83 25.21
N SER A 77 9.56 10.78 24.99
CA SER A 77 8.38 10.58 24.14
C SER A 77 8.37 11.56 22.97
N LYS A 78 7.91 11.06 21.82
CA LYS A 78 7.73 11.84 20.61
C LYS A 78 6.39 11.47 19.97
N THR A 79 5.68 12.49 19.52
CA THR A 79 4.42 12.32 18.79
C THR A 79 4.72 12.22 17.31
N PHE A 80 3.92 11.41 16.63
CA PHE A 80 3.91 11.28 15.18
C PHE A 80 2.46 11.05 14.75
N SER A 81 2.16 11.28 13.47
CA SER A 81 0.84 10.97 12.94
C SER A 81 0.92 10.32 11.58
N ILE A 82 0.04 9.35 11.35
CA ILE A 82 -0.18 8.72 10.05
C ILE A 82 -1.66 8.90 9.74
N LYS A 83 -1.96 9.71 8.73
CA LYS A 83 -3.32 9.96 8.27
C LYS A 83 -3.49 9.33 6.90
N THR A 84 -4.43 8.39 6.83
CA THR A 84 -4.86 7.78 5.56
C THR A 84 -6.14 8.48 5.12
N THR A 85 -6.11 9.10 3.94
CA THR A 85 -7.28 9.75 3.34
C THR A 85 -7.67 8.97 2.10
N LYS A 86 -8.87 8.38 2.12
CA LYS A 86 -9.45 7.76 0.93
C LYS A 86 -9.93 8.86 0.00
N SER A 87 -9.50 8.85 -1.24
CA SER A 87 -10.08 9.71 -2.26
C SER A 87 -11.34 9.02 -2.78
N GLN A 88 -12.48 9.36 -2.18
CA GLN A 88 -13.80 9.01 -2.70
C GLN A 88 -14.34 10.22 -3.47
N ASN A 89 -13.99 10.29 -4.74
CA ASN A 89 -14.51 11.25 -5.70
C ASN A 89 -15.78 10.64 -6.32
N ASP A 90 -16.50 11.40 -7.16
CA ASP A 90 -17.59 10.85 -8.00
C ASP A 90 -17.13 9.70 -8.93
N GLN A 91 -15.80 9.46 -9.01
CA GLN A 91 -15.15 8.36 -9.73
C GLN A 91 -14.63 7.21 -8.83
N CYS A 92 -15.07 7.11 -7.58
CA CYS A 92 -14.79 5.94 -6.74
C CYS A 92 -16.09 5.54 -6.06
N THR A 93 -16.95 4.87 -6.85
CA THR A 93 -18.27 4.40 -6.39
C THR A 93 -18.19 3.11 -5.57
N ASP A 94 -17.08 2.38 -5.67
CA ASP A 94 -16.86 1.15 -4.93
C ASP A 94 -16.30 1.39 -3.53
N GLY A 95 -16.99 0.84 -2.53
CA GLY A 95 -16.51 0.83 -1.16
C GLY A 95 -15.28 -0.06 -1.00
N PHE A 96 -14.10 0.54 -0.94
CA PHE A 96 -12.85 -0.20 -0.71
C PHE A 96 -12.34 -0.04 0.73
N LYS A 97 -11.69 -1.09 1.25
CA LYS A 97 -11.08 -1.11 2.59
C LYS A 97 -9.56 -0.96 2.46
N VAL A 98 -8.99 -0.21 3.39
CA VAL A 98 -7.53 -0.03 3.53
C VAL A 98 -7.18 -0.45 4.95
N SER A 99 -6.14 -1.27 5.07
CA SER A 99 -5.55 -1.70 6.33
C SER A 99 -4.09 -1.28 6.35
N SER A 100 -3.63 -0.79 7.49
CA SER A 100 -2.24 -0.35 7.70
C SER A 100 -1.71 -0.97 8.98
N SER A 101 -0.45 -1.41 8.95
CA SER A 101 0.23 -2.03 10.10
C SER A 101 1.68 -1.58 10.15
N PHE A 102 2.24 -1.57 11.37
CA PHE A 102 3.69 -1.54 11.56
C PHE A 102 4.26 -2.94 11.39
N TYR A 103 5.47 -3.04 10.86
CA TYR A 103 6.16 -4.29 10.61
C TYR A 103 7.61 -4.21 11.09
N THR A 104 8.12 -5.32 11.61
CA THR A 104 9.52 -5.52 11.93
C THR A 104 9.87 -7.01 11.76
N GLU A 105 11.13 -7.29 11.41
CA GLU A 105 11.67 -8.65 11.38
C GLU A 105 12.15 -9.11 12.77
N GLU A 106 12.25 -8.19 13.73
CA GLU A 106 12.71 -8.45 15.08
C GLU A 106 11.64 -9.11 15.94
N THR A 107 12.06 -9.97 16.87
CA THR A 107 11.13 -10.56 17.84
C THR A 107 10.72 -9.49 18.85
N LEU A 108 9.42 -9.22 18.91
CA LEU A 108 8.85 -8.31 19.89
C LEU A 108 8.81 -8.96 21.28
N VAL A 109 8.93 -8.12 22.30
CA VAL A 109 8.81 -8.52 23.72
C VAL A 109 7.57 -7.87 24.33
N GLU A 110 7.25 -8.25 25.57
CA GLU A 110 6.09 -7.74 26.31
C GLU A 110 4.76 -7.97 25.55
N GLU A 111 4.50 -9.20 25.10
CA GLU A 111 3.28 -9.56 24.34
C GLU A 111 3.13 -8.76 23.04
N ASP A 112 4.18 -8.73 22.23
CA ASP A 112 4.21 -8.05 20.92
C ASP A 112 4.02 -6.53 20.96
N LYS A 113 4.44 -5.89 22.06
CA LYS A 113 4.24 -4.43 22.28
C LYS A 113 5.53 -3.61 22.28
N ALA A 114 6.69 -4.25 22.40
CA ALA A 114 7.96 -3.56 22.54
C ALA A 114 9.06 -4.18 21.67
N LEU A 115 9.88 -3.32 21.08
CA LEU A 115 11.07 -3.67 20.32
C LEU A 115 12.32 -3.38 21.16
N LEU A 116 13.24 -4.34 21.30
CA LEU A 116 14.52 -4.11 21.97
C LEU A 116 15.52 -3.48 20.99
N ILE A 117 16.13 -2.36 21.37
CA ILE A 117 17.03 -1.59 20.50
C ILE A 117 18.50 -2.05 20.61
N GLY A 118 18.79 -3.04 21.48
CA GLY A 118 20.13 -3.62 21.63
C GLY A 118 21.10 -2.84 22.53
N ASN A 119 20.65 -1.74 23.15
CA ASN A 119 21.45 -0.91 24.07
C ASN A 119 20.84 -0.85 25.49
N GLY A 120 19.99 -1.81 25.83
CA GLY A 120 19.23 -1.83 27.09
C GLY A 120 17.95 -1.02 27.08
N LEU A 121 17.66 -0.26 26.02
CA LEU A 121 16.40 0.47 25.84
C LEU A 121 15.40 -0.34 25.01
N LYS A 122 14.12 -0.02 25.22
CA LYS A 122 12.99 -0.54 24.44
C LYS A 122 12.23 0.59 23.73
N LEU A 123 11.79 0.31 22.51
CA LEU A 123 10.89 1.18 21.74
C LEU A 123 9.47 0.60 21.81
N ARG A 124 8.49 1.47 22.05
CA ARG A 124 7.07 1.13 22.06
C ARG A 124 6.32 2.13 21.19
N LEU A 125 5.23 1.68 20.56
CA LEU A 125 4.27 2.56 19.90
C LEU A 125 3.02 2.61 20.77
N LEU A 126 2.50 3.80 21.01
CA LEU A 126 1.28 3.96 21.79
C LEU A 126 0.25 4.77 21.03
N ASP A 127 -1.00 4.39 21.23
CA ASP A 127 -2.17 5.03 20.66
C ASP A 127 -2.63 6.15 21.61
N GLU A 128 -2.96 7.34 21.11
CA GLU A 128 -3.51 8.43 21.93
C GLU A 128 -4.78 8.02 22.69
N LYS A 129 -5.52 7.01 22.20
CA LYS A 129 -6.67 6.44 22.93
C LYS A 129 -6.31 5.40 23.98
N ARG A 130 -5.05 4.96 24.04
CA ARG A 130 -4.49 4.05 25.06
C ARG A 130 -3.04 4.42 25.39
N LEU A 131 -2.93 5.32 26.38
CA LEU A 131 -1.76 5.62 27.23
C LEU A 131 -0.55 6.27 26.53
N ALA A 132 -0.04 7.36 27.10
CA ALA A 132 1.12 8.12 26.62
C ALA A 132 2.46 7.38 26.81
N LEU A 133 3.46 7.66 25.95
CA LEU A 133 4.72 6.89 25.86
C LEU A 133 5.62 7.12 27.05
N TYR A 134 6.26 6.02 27.46
CA TYR A 134 7.31 5.94 28.44
C TYR A 134 8.56 5.16 27.90
N LEU A 135 9.76 5.76 27.69
CA LEU A 135 11.04 5.05 27.68
C LEU A 135 11.39 4.67 29.12
N GLN A 136 11.70 3.41 29.33
CA GLN A 136 12.29 2.91 30.56
C GLN A 136 13.67 2.37 30.23
#